data_AF-A0A968KMR0-F1
#
_entry.id   AF-A0A968KMR0-F1
#
_cell.length_a   1.000
_cell.length_b   1.000
_cell.length_c   1.000
_cell.angle_alpha   90.00
_cell.angle_beta   90.00
_cell.angle_gamma   90.00
#
_symmetry.space_group_name_H-M   'P 1'
#
loop_
_entity.id
_entity.type
_entity.pdbx_description
1 polymer ?
#
loop_
_entity_poly.entity_id
_entity_poly.type
_entity_poly.pdbx_seq_one_letter_code
_entity_poly.pdbx_strand_id
1 'polypeptide(L)'
;MVKDYFEECTLEGPTPAPEMEEDALQALCRYDWPGNVKELREVLDKIWITGLTLGRITLRDLPENIRKLRIEPGPLDFGSYGSLEEAEQSWEKSFLIHHLRKQGWDLEQTSQALKTDPQSIRNKLVHHGIRLPEQNGDRAPLLQRTLKRSVVLCGSGLHSGIKTGLILQPMPPGSGIIFLDITSGQTIPARLDHVVSTDYSTCLKKGLATVGTIEHIMAVLHMYRINNLLIKIGDEAPVMDGSAKDFCTLIEDGEFEEQDGFYEELVIEKTYSFGATDPGGPSISIEPSDRLRVSYHMEYPEPIGVQEFTYEFTGEESFRKEIAPARTFGFL
;
A
#
# COMPACT_ATOMS: atom_id res chain seq x y z
N MET A 1 -2.80 3.66 -15.19
CA MET A 1 -4.23 4.00 -15.44
C MET A 1 -4.45 4.98 -16.61
N VAL A 2 -3.97 6.24 -16.59
CA VAL A 2 -4.28 7.18 -17.69
C VAL A 2 -3.59 6.80 -19.00
N LYS A 3 -2.30 6.37 -18.93
CA LYS A 3 -1.58 5.82 -20.09
C LYS A 3 -2.25 4.53 -20.59
N ASP A 4 -2.45 3.55 -19.70
CA ASP A 4 -3.09 2.28 -20.06
C ASP A 4 -4.51 2.45 -20.62
N TYR A 5 -5.29 3.42 -20.12
CA TYR A 5 -6.63 3.75 -20.64
C TYR A 5 -6.59 4.22 -22.10
N PHE A 6 -5.66 5.13 -22.42
CA PHE A 6 -5.51 5.62 -23.78
C PHE A 6 -4.93 4.55 -24.70
N GLU A 7 -3.99 3.73 -24.21
CA GLU A 7 -3.49 2.56 -24.94
C GLU A 7 -4.61 1.55 -25.23
N GLU A 8 -5.49 1.25 -24.27
CA GLU A 8 -6.67 0.39 -24.46
C GLU A 8 -7.63 0.98 -25.51
N CYS A 9 -7.91 2.28 -25.46
CA CYS A 9 -8.76 2.96 -26.45
C CYS A 9 -8.15 2.96 -27.88
N THR A 10 -6.81 2.94 -28.00
CA THR A 10 -6.15 2.82 -29.31
C THR A 10 -6.17 1.42 -29.88
N LEU A 11 -6.29 0.38 -29.06
CA LEU A 11 -6.44 -0.99 -29.56
C LEU A 11 -7.81 -1.20 -30.22
N GLU A 12 -8.80 -0.37 -29.88
CA GLU A 12 -10.15 -0.40 -30.44
C GLU A 12 -10.35 0.54 -31.66
N GLY A 13 -9.33 1.30 -32.10
CA GLY A 13 -9.45 2.28 -33.19
C GLY A 13 -8.16 2.58 -33.97
N PRO A 14 -8.22 3.32 -35.11
CA PRO A 14 -7.07 3.52 -36.01
C PRO A 14 -6.13 4.68 -35.64
N THR A 15 -6.35 5.37 -34.51
CA THR A 15 -5.62 6.59 -34.12
C THR A 15 -4.61 6.33 -33.01
N PRO A 16 -3.44 6.99 -33.02
CA PRO A 16 -2.44 6.89 -31.94
C PRO A 16 -2.92 7.56 -30.65
N ALA A 17 -2.42 7.08 -29.51
CA ALA A 17 -2.78 7.60 -28.19
C ALA A 17 -2.26 9.03 -28.04
N PRO A 18 -3.06 9.99 -27.58
CA PRO A 18 -2.60 11.34 -27.33
C PRO A 18 -1.59 11.34 -26.19
N GLU A 19 -0.50 12.10 -26.34
CA GLU A 19 0.48 12.28 -25.26
C GLU A 19 -0.11 13.23 -24.20
N MET A 20 -0.15 12.79 -22.95
CA MET A 20 -0.56 13.64 -21.83
C MET A 20 0.65 14.35 -21.22
N GLU A 21 0.55 15.67 -21.06
CA GLU A 21 1.57 16.45 -20.34
C GLU A 21 1.57 16.12 -18.86
N GLU A 22 2.77 16.18 -18.26
CA GLU A 22 3.00 15.83 -16.85
C GLU A 22 2.10 16.61 -15.88
N ASP A 23 1.89 17.90 -16.13
CA ASP A 23 1.05 18.76 -15.28
C ASP A 23 -0.44 18.34 -15.32
N ALA A 24 -0.92 17.85 -16.48
CA ALA A 24 -2.28 17.35 -16.63
C ALA A 24 -2.45 15.99 -15.92
N LEU A 25 -1.45 15.11 -16.07
CA LEU A 25 -1.44 13.82 -15.38
C LEU A 25 -1.42 14.01 -13.85
N GLN A 26 -0.60 14.92 -13.35
CA GLN A 26 -0.54 15.26 -11.93
C GLN A 26 -1.86 15.81 -11.42
N ALA A 27 -2.55 16.66 -12.18
CA ALA A 27 -3.85 17.18 -11.78
C ALA A 27 -4.92 16.08 -11.67
N LEU A 28 -4.90 15.08 -12.55
CA LEU A 28 -5.78 13.91 -12.47
C LEU A 28 -5.44 13.01 -11.27
N CYS A 29 -4.17 12.72 -11.01
CA CYS A 29 -3.75 11.88 -9.89
C CYS A 29 -4.05 12.50 -8.51
N ARG A 30 -4.12 13.84 -8.44
CA ARG A 30 -4.34 14.60 -7.21
C ARG A 30 -5.79 14.97 -6.95
N TYR A 31 -6.69 14.73 -7.90
CA TYR A 31 -8.12 14.97 -7.67
C TYR A 31 -8.68 13.89 -6.74
N ASP A 32 -9.55 14.27 -5.80
CA ASP A 32 -10.09 13.35 -4.79
C ASP A 32 -11.09 12.32 -5.36
N TRP A 33 -11.51 12.50 -6.61
CA TRP A 33 -12.49 11.67 -7.33
C TRP A 33 -13.73 11.36 -6.47
N PRO A 34 -14.55 12.37 -6.11
CA PRO A 34 -15.75 12.16 -5.29
C PRO A 34 -16.77 11.18 -5.89
N GLY A 35 -16.77 10.99 -7.21
CA GLY A 35 -17.52 9.95 -7.94
C GLY A 35 -16.69 8.72 -8.32
N ASN A 36 -15.51 8.55 -7.71
CA ASN A 36 -14.59 7.42 -7.81
C ASN A 36 -14.12 7.13 -9.25
N VAL A 37 -13.79 5.86 -9.54
CA VAL A 37 -13.31 5.38 -10.85
C VAL A 37 -14.31 5.68 -11.97
N LYS A 38 -15.61 5.75 -11.68
CA LYS A 38 -16.64 6.08 -12.67
C LYS A 38 -16.51 7.53 -13.13
N GLU A 39 -16.39 8.47 -12.20
CA GLU A 39 -16.14 9.89 -12.54
C GLU A 39 -14.82 10.07 -13.27
N LEU A 40 -13.78 9.35 -12.83
CA LEU A 40 -12.48 9.36 -13.48
C LEU A 40 -12.55 8.87 -14.93
N ARG A 41 -13.26 7.78 -15.18
CA ARG A 41 -13.51 7.27 -16.53
C ARG A 41 -14.32 8.26 -17.37
N GLU A 42 -15.39 8.83 -16.82
CA GLU A 42 -16.20 9.85 -17.52
C GLU A 42 -15.38 11.10 -17.88
N VAL A 43 -14.44 11.49 -17.03
CA VAL A 43 -13.49 12.57 -17.31
C VAL A 43 -12.50 12.16 -18.39
N LEU A 44 -11.91 10.97 -18.31
CA LEU A 44 -11.00 10.44 -19.33
C LEU A 44 -11.68 10.26 -20.69
N ASP A 45 -12.95 9.84 -20.73
CA ASP A 45 -13.78 9.76 -21.94
C ASP A 45 -13.98 11.13 -22.58
N LYS A 46 -14.31 12.14 -21.77
CA LYS A 46 -14.44 13.52 -22.26
C LYS A 46 -13.12 14.04 -22.80
N ILE A 47 -12.02 13.81 -22.08
CA ILE A 47 -10.67 14.19 -22.49
C ILE A 47 -10.28 13.48 -23.79
N TRP A 48 -10.62 12.20 -23.96
CA TRP A 48 -10.39 11.45 -25.19
C TRP A 48 -11.11 12.08 -26.38
N ILE A 49 -12.41 12.37 -26.22
CA ILE A 49 -13.23 13.00 -27.26
C ILE A 49 -12.67 14.37 -27.66
N THR A 50 -12.21 15.19 -26.71
CA THR A 50 -11.64 16.51 -26.99
C THR A 50 -10.17 16.49 -27.42
N GLY A 51 -9.39 15.53 -26.94
CA GLY A 51 -7.95 15.39 -27.16
C GLY A 51 -7.61 14.83 -28.54
N LEU A 52 -8.53 14.07 -29.15
CA LEU A 52 -8.43 13.57 -30.54
C LEU A 52 -8.18 14.68 -31.57
N THR A 53 -8.58 15.93 -31.28
CA THR A 53 -8.34 17.07 -32.17
C THR A 53 -6.93 17.68 -32.08
N LEU A 54 -6.18 17.43 -31.01
CA LEU A 54 -4.93 18.15 -30.71
C LEU A 54 -3.69 17.25 -30.56
N GLY A 55 -3.86 15.92 -30.49
CA GLY A 55 -2.75 14.95 -30.36
C GLY A 55 -1.96 15.03 -29.05
N ARG A 56 -2.24 16.04 -28.22
CA ARG A 56 -1.67 16.27 -26.89
C ARG A 56 -2.75 16.72 -25.93
N ILE A 57 -2.67 16.24 -24.70
CA ILE A 57 -3.58 16.63 -23.61
C ILE A 57 -2.80 17.52 -22.65
N THR A 58 -3.23 18.77 -22.53
CA THR A 58 -2.64 19.77 -21.63
C THR A 58 -3.54 20.01 -20.43
N LEU A 59 -3.03 20.72 -19.42
CA LEU A 59 -3.83 21.09 -18.24
C LEU A 59 -5.12 21.85 -18.62
N ARG A 60 -5.13 22.60 -19.72
CA ARG A 60 -6.30 23.38 -20.16
C ARG A 60 -7.46 22.53 -20.62
N ASP A 61 -7.18 21.30 -21.03
CA ASP A 61 -8.15 20.35 -21.57
C ASP A 61 -8.89 19.60 -20.45
N LEU A 62 -8.41 19.71 -19.20
CA LEU A 62 -9.10 19.15 -18.04
C LEU A 62 -10.33 20.00 -17.65
N PRO A 63 -11.35 19.39 -17.04
CA PRO A 63 -12.47 20.08 -16.41
C PRO A 63 -12.02 21.18 -15.43
N GLU A 64 -12.78 22.29 -15.33
CA GLU A 64 -12.40 23.44 -14.49
C GLU A 64 -12.19 23.08 -13.01
N ASN A 65 -12.97 22.15 -12.48
CA ASN A 65 -12.85 21.64 -11.10
C ASN A 65 -11.50 20.96 -10.86
N ILE A 66 -10.93 20.31 -11.88
CA ILE A 66 -9.62 19.65 -11.83
C ILE A 66 -8.51 20.67 -12.09
N ARG A 67 -8.73 21.63 -13.02
CA ARG A 67 -7.78 22.72 -13.35
C ARG A 67 -7.53 23.70 -12.20
N LYS A 68 -8.54 23.97 -11.39
CA LYS A 68 -8.48 24.98 -10.33
C LYS A 68 -7.78 24.50 -9.05
N LEU A 69 -7.35 23.24 -8.98
CA LEU A 69 -6.42 22.76 -7.96
C LEU A 69 -5.02 23.37 -8.20
N ARG A 70 -4.85 24.62 -7.75
CA ARG A 70 -3.52 25.24 -7.60
C ARG A 70 -2.80 24.59 -6.42
N ILE A 71 -1.56 24.16 -6.65
CA ILE A 71 -0.60 23.82 -5.60
C ILE A 71 0.44 24.94 -5.59
N GLU A 72 0.42 25.75 -4.53
CA GLU A 72 1.66 26.22 -3.94
C GLU A 72 2.36 24.97 -3.36
N PRO A 73 3.69 24.79 -3.45
CA PRO A 73 4.38 23.73 -2.72
C PRO A 73 3.88 23.77 -1.28
N GLY A 74 3.26 22.66 -0.83
CA GLY A 74 2.37 22.69 0.32
C GLY A 74 2.99 23.48 1.47
N PRO A 75 2.36 24.57 1.94
CA PRO A 75 2.67 25.08 3.26
C PRO A 75 2.57 23.91 4.23
N LEU A 76 3.38 23.89 5.29
CA LEU A 76 3.10 23.07 6.47
C LEU A 76 1.57 23.04 6.67
N ASP A 77 0.95 21.86 6.62
CA ASP A 77 -0.50 21.75 6.71
C ASP A 77 -0.92 22.13 8.14
N PHE A 78 -1.03 23.43 8.40
CA PHE A 78 -1.40 23.98 9.69
C PHE A 78 -2.85 23.63 10.07
N GLY A 79 -3.66 23.16 9.12
CA GLY A 79 -5.02 22.69 9.36
C GLY A 79 -5.09 21.24 9.88
N SER A 80 -4.00 20.48 9.77
CA SER A 80 -3.91 19.11 10.29
C SER A 80 -3.76 19.02 11.81
N TYR A 81 -3.48 20.13 12.48
CA TYR A 81 -3.25 20.20 13.93
C TYR A 81 -4.38 20.96 14.63
N GLY A 82 -4.94 20.39 15.70
CA GLY A 82 -6.01 20.98 16.49
C GLY A 82 -5.53 22.08 17.45
N SER A 83 -4.21 22.21 17.67
CA SER A 83 -3.60 23.24 18.52
C SER A 83 -2.16 23.57 18.13
N LEU A 84 -1.66 24.71 18.60
CA LEU A 84 -0.23 25.09 18.46
C LEU A 84 0.69 24.08 19.14
N GLU A 85 0.28 23.60 20.32
CA GLU A 85 1.04 22.61 21.09
C GLU A 85 1.23 21.31 20.30
N GLU A 86 0.18 20.85 19.62
CA GLU A 86 0.22 19.66 18.76
C GLU A 86 1.15 19.84 17.55
N ALA A 87 1.11 21.02 16.92
CA ALA A 87 2.01 21.35 15.81
C ALA A 87 3.48 21.43 16.24
N GLU A 88 3.75 22.04 17.39
CA GLU A 88 5.11 22.11 17.97
C GLU A 88 5.64 20.72 18.34
N GLN A 89 4.80 19.87 18.94
CA GLN A 89 5.18 18.51 19.30
C GLN A 89 5.48 17.66 18.05
N SER A 90 4.64 17.76 17.02
CA SER A 90 4.85 17.06 15.74
C SER A 90 6.16 17.49 15.09
N TRP A 91 6.40 18.80 14.96
CA TRP A 91 7.63 19.33 14.40
C TRP A 91 8.87 18.91 15.20
N GLU A 92 8.82 19.00 16.53
CA GLU A 92 9.93 18.61 17.41
C GLU A 92 10.25 17.12 17.29
N LYS A 93 9.23 16.27 17.25
CA LYS A 93 9.37 14.83 17.03
C LYS A 93 10.07 14.53 15.70
N SER A 94 9.59 15.10 14.60
CA SER A 94 10.18 14.94 13.25
C SER A 94 11.63 15.43 13.21
N PHE A 95 11.89 16.58 13.84
CA PHE A 95 13.23 17.19 13.88
C PHE A 95 14.24 16.30 14.61
N LEU A 96 13.85 15.72 15.75
CA LEU A 96 14.68 14.80 16.54
C LEU A 96 14.93 13.50 15.77
N ILE A 97 13.89 12.91 15.16
CA ILE A 97 14.02 11.69 14.36
C ILE A 97 14.98 11.91 13.18
N HIS A 98 14.84 13.02 12.46
CA HIS A 98 15.72 13.36 11.34
C HIS A 98 17.21 13.37 11.76
N HIS A 99 17.53 14.04 12.86
CA HIS A 99 18.91 14.17 13.32
C HIS A 99 19.46 12.87 13.92
N LEU A 100 18.63 12.10 14.63
CA LEU A 100 19.00 10.76 15.09
C LEU A 100 19.35 9.84 13.92
N ARG A 101 18.54 9.84 12.84
CA ARG A 101 18.85 9.06 11.64
C ARG A 101 20.18 9.46 11.01
N LYS A 102 20.43 10.76 10.89
CA LYS A 102 21.67 11.29 10.29
C LYS A 102 22.92 10.84 11.06
N GLN A 103 22.80 10.60 12.36
CA GLN A 103 23.89 10.17 13.23
C GLN A 103 23.80 8.69 13.64
N GLY A 104 23.03 7.87 12.91
CA GLY A 104 22.93 6.43 13.18
C GLY A 104 22.34 6.06 14.54
N TRP A 105 21.39 6.85 15.05
CA TRP A 105 20.76 6.72 16.37
C TRP A 105 21.70 6.89 17.57
N ASP A 106 22.90 7.46 17.35
CA ASP A 106 23.84 7.79 18.41
C ASP A 106 23.42 9.09 19.13
N LEU A 107 23.03 8.97 20.40
CA LEU A 107 22.61 10.10 21.22
C LEU A 107 23.73 11.12 21.44
N GLU A 108 24.97 10.68 21.62
CA GLU A 108 26.09 11.58 21.87
C GLU A 108 26.36 12.42 20.62
N GLN A 109 26.47 11.76 19.46
CA GLN A 109 26.69 12.46 18.19
C GLN A 109 25.52 13.38 17.83
N THR A 110 24.28 12.94 18.08
CA THR A 110 23.08 13.77 17.85
C THR A 110 23.06 14.99 18.77
N SER A 111 23.40 14.82 20.05
CA SER A 111 23.49 15.94 21.01
C SER A 111 24.54 16.96 20.59
N GLN A 112 25.69 16.49 20.11
CA GLN A 112 26.78 17.34 19.65
C GLN A 112 26.39 18.12 18.39
N ALA A 113 25.70 17.46 17.44
CA ALA A 113 25.19 18.09 16.23
C ALA A 113 24.12 19.15 16.52
N LEU A 114 23.23 18.87 17.47
CA LEU A 114 22.14 19.77 17.89
C LEU A 114 22.59 20.82 18.93
N LYS A 115 23.84 20.77 19.39
CA LYS A 115 24.40 21.65 20.44
C LYS A 115 23.54 21.68 21.70
N THR A 116 23.05 20.52 22.11
CA THR A 116 22.22 20.33 23.30
C THR A 116 22.79 19.18 24.14
N ASP A 117 22.25 18.94 25.34
CA ASP A 117 22.69 17.85 26.18
C ASP A 117 21.97 16.51 25.81
N PRO A 118 22.67 15.36 25.86
CA PRO A 118 22.06 14.07 25.57
C PRO A 118 20.84 13.74 26.43
N GLN A 119 20.80 14.24 27.67
CA GLN A 119 19.72 13.95 28.60
C GLN A 119 18.44 14.70 28.22
N SER A 120 18.54 15.93 27.71
CA SER A 120 17.44 16.70 27.14
C SER A 120 16.87 16.03 25.90
N ILE A 121 17.73 15.53 25.00
CA ILE A 121 17.26 14.71 23.88
C ILE A 121 16.52 13.48 24.42
N ARG A 122 17.10 12.72 25.34
CA ARG A 122 16.46 11.52 25.91
C ARG A 122 15.10 11.83 26.55
N ASN A 123 14.99 12.93 27.29
CA ASN A 123 13.72 13.36 27.89
C ASN A 123 12.67 13.67 26.81
N LYS A 124 13.07 14.36 25.73
CA LYS A 124 12.18 14.62 24.58
C LYS A 124 11.80 13.34 23.85
N LEU A 125 12.70 12.36 23.71
CA LEU A 125 12.36 11.07 23.12
C LEU A 125 11.31 10.34 23.94
N VAL A 126 11.45 10.30 25.27
CA VAL A 126 10.44 9.74 26.17
C VAL A 126 9.10 10.48 26.05
N HIS A 127 9.14 11.82 26.02
CA HIS A 127 7.95 12.64 25.86
C HIS A 127 7.19 12.36 24.56
N HIS A 128 7.92 12.18 23.44
CA HIS A 128 7.37 11.89 22.12
C HIS A 128 7.14 10.40 21.84
N GLY A 129 7.35 9.53 22.82
CA GLY A 129 7.23 8.07 22.66
C GLY A 129 8.23 7.45 21.69
N ILE A 130 9.36 8.13 21.44
CA ILE A 130 10.44 7.64 20.59
C ILE A 130 11.34 6.70 21.40
N ARG A 131 11.40 5.43 21.00
CA ARG A 131 12.34 4.45 21.57
C ARG A 131 13.63 4.43 20.76
N LEU A 132 14.77 4.43 21.47
CA LEU A 132 16.06 4.19 20.85
C LEU A 132 16.20 2.70 20.55
N PRO A 133 16.83 2.32 19.43
CA PRO A 133 17.31 0.95 19.25
C PRO A 133 18.15 0.53 20.46
N GLU A 134 17.80 -0.53 21.18
CA GLU A 134 18.68 -1.07 22.20
C GLU A 134 19.93 -1.68 21.53
N GLN A 135 21.12 -1.47 22.12
CA GLN A 135 22.38 -2.04 21.58
C GLN A 135 22.47 -3.58 21.71
N ASN A 136 21.45 -4.23 22.26
CA ASN A 136 21.38 -5.67 22.45
C ASN A 136 20.68 -6.37 21.29
N GLY A 137 21.30 -6.42 20.10
CA GLY A 137 20.90 -7.34 19.01
C GLY A 137 19.46 -7.19 18.45
N ASP A 138 18.62 -6.37 19.06
CA ASP A 138 17.27 -6.06 18.64
C ASP A 138 17.35 -5.09 17.46
N ARG A 139 16.63 -5.45 16.40
CA ARG A 139 16.58 -4.67 15.17
C ARG A 139 16.14 -3.25 15.49
N ALA A 140 16.84 -2.27 14.91
CA ALA A 140 16.46 -0.88 15.06
C ALA A 140 15.00 -0.68 14.66
N PRO A 141 14.21 0.07 15.46
CA PRO A 141 12.79 0.23 15.22
C PRO A 141 12.60 0.83 13.82
N LEU A 142 11.84 0.11 13.00
CA LEU A 142 11.56 0.51 11.64
C LEU A 142 10.52 1.61 11.64
N LEU A 143 10.66 2.54 10.71
CA LEU A 143 9.68 3.60 10.56
C LEU A 143 8.48 3.06 9.79
N GLN A 144 7.34 3.69 10.04
CA GLN A 144 6.16 3.45 9.26
C GLN A 144 6.37 3.98 7.85
N ARG A 145 5.79 3.30 6.86
CA ARG A 145 5.87 3.69 5.46
C ARG A 145 4.47 3.78 4.83
N THR A 146 4.30 4.74 3.94
CA THR A 146 3.13 4.92 3.07
C THR A 146 3.59 5.13 1.62
N LEU A 147 2.65 5.33 0.70
CA LEU A 147 2.93 5.85 -0.64
C LEU A 147 3.08 7.38 -0.62
N LYS A 148 3.85 7.97 -1.54
CA LYS A 148 3.92 9.44 -1.71
C LYS A 148 2.72 10.02 -2.44
N ARG A 149 2.11 9.24 -3.33
CA ARG A 149 0.98 9.67 -4.16
C ARG A 149 -0.02 8.54 -4.34
N SER A 150 -1.25 8.94 -4.63
CA SER A 150 -2.32 7.99 -4.92
C SER A 150 -2.07 7.28 -6.25
N VAL A 151 -2.42 6.00 -6.31
CA VAL A 151 -2.30 5.17 -7.52
C VAL A 151 -3.57 4.37 -7.74
N VAL A 152 -3.84 4.02 -9.00
CA VAL A 152 -5.09 3.37 -9.41
C VAL A 152 -4.80 2.19 -10.32
N LEU A 153 -5.46 1.07 -10.04
CA LEU A 153 -5.45 -0.14 -10.87
C LEU A 153 -6.88 -0.52 -11.23
N CYS A 154 -7.11 -0.83 -12.49
CA CYS A 154 -8.41 -1.26 -13.01
C CYS A 154 -8.28 -2.65 -13.63
N GLY A 155 -9.29 -3.48 -13.48
CA GLY A 155 -9.32 -4.81 -14.07
C GLY A 155 -10.68 -5.46 -13.92
N SER A 156 -10.71 -6.78 -13.83
CA SER A 156 -11.92 -7.56 -13.57
C SER A 156 -11.74 -8.39 -12.30
N GLY A 157 -12.82 -8.61 -11.56
CA GLY A 157 -12.82 -9.52 -10.41
C GLY A 157 -12.72 -10.99 -10.85
N LEU A 158 -12.09 -11.84 -10.05
CA LEU A 158 -11.90 -13.26 -10.35
C LEU A 158 -13.22 -14.02 -10.29
N HIS A 159 -13.98 -13.83 -9.21
CA HIS A 159 -15.19 -14.58 -8.93
C HIS A 159 -16.42 -13.92 -9.55
N SER A 160 -16.46 -12.59 -9.56
CA SER A 160 -17.59 -11.84 -10.12
C SER A 160 -17.54 -11.73 -11.64
N GLY A 161 -16.34 -11.69 -12.24
CA GLY A 161 -16.14 -11.35 -13.65
C GLY A 161 -16.52 -9.89 -13.99
N ILE A 162 -16.85 -9.08 -12.99
CA ILE A 162 -17.29 -7.69 -13.16
C ILE A 162 -16.06 -6.77 -13.20
N LYS A 163 -16.10 -5.72 -14.01
CA LYS A 163 -15.06 -4.68 -14.01
C LYS A 163 -14.98 -4.03 -12.62
N THR A 164 -13.81 -4.06 -12.02
CA THR A 164 -13.51 -3.51 -10.71
C THR A 164 -12.26 -2.64 -10.77
N GLY A 165 -12.04 -1.84 -9.73
CA GLY A 165 -10.89 -0.96 -9.61
C GLY A 165 -10.49 -0.77 -8.16
N LEU A 166 -9.22 -0.45 -7.98
CA LEU A 166 -8.57 -0.27 -6.70
C LEU A 166 -7.80 1.05 -6.72
N ILE A 167 -8.06 1.91 -5.74
CA ILE A 167 -7.34 3.16 -5.52
C ILE A 167 -6.58 3.03 -4.21
N LEU A 168 -5.26 3.19 -4.26
CA LEU A 168 -4.40 3.26 -3.08
C LEU A 168 -4.12 4.72 -2.77
N GLN A 169 -4.53 5.17 -1.59
CA GLN A 169 -4.34 6.54 -1.13
C GLN A 169 -3.46 6.54 0.13
N PRO A 170 -2.40 7.36 0.17
CA PRO A 170 -1.55 7.52 1.36
C PRO A 170 -2.36 7.91 2.60
N MET A 171 -1.98 7.40 3.77
CA MET A 171 -2.61 7.76 5.04
C MET A 171 -1.58 8.22 6.07
N PRO A 172 -1.94 9.10 7.03
CA PRO A 172 -1.04 9.54 8.11
C PRO A 172 -0.51 8.37 8.96
N PRO A 173 0.63 8.53 9.66
CA PRO A 173 1.16 7.49 10.54
C PRO A 173 0.16 7.07 11.62
N GLY A 174 0.11 5.75 11.89
CA GLY A 174 -0.79 5.12 12.85
C GLY A 174 -2.16 4.74 12.30
N SER A 175 -2.46 5.04 11.03
CA SER A 175 -3.74 4.72 10.40
C SER A 175 -3.94 3.22 10.18
N GLY A 176 -2.87 2.50 9.86
CA GLY A 176 -2.97 1.10 9.40
C GLY A 176 -3.48 0.97 7.97
N ILE A 177 -3.73 -0.27 7.55
CA ILE A 177 -4.35 -0.58 6.26
C ILE A 177 -5.87 -0.61 6.43
N ILE A 178 -6.58 0.22 5.66
CA ILE A 178 -8.02 0.39 5.73
C ILE A 178 -8.62 0.23 4.34
N PHE A 179 -9.59 -0.66 4.19
CA PHE A 179 -10.40 -0.76 2.99
C PHE A 179 -11.61 0.18 3.09
N LEU A 180 -11.97 0.82 1.98
CA LEU A 180 -13.22 1.57 1.82
C LEU A 180 -14.00 0.92 0.69
N ASP A 181 -15.18 0.41 1.03
CA ASP A 181 -16.14 -0.07 0.04
C ASP A 181 -16.81 1.14 -0.62
N ILE A 182 -16.56 1.33 -1.91
CA ILE A 182 -17.08 2.47 -2.69
C ILE A 182 -18.60 2.42 -2.87
N THR A 183 -19.21 1.25 -2.72
CA THR A 183 -20.66 1.06 -2.87
C THR A 183 -21.40 1.55 -1.64
N SER A 184 -20.94 1.17 -0.44
CA SER A 184 -21.54 1.58 0.83
C SER A 184 -20.94 2.85 1.44
N GLY A 185 -19.75 3.25 1.02
CA GLY A 185 -18.96 4.33 1.62
C GLY A 185 -18.42 4.04 3.01
N GLN A 186 -18.56 2.81 3.51
CA GLN A 186 -18.09 2.40 4.83
C GLN A 186 -16.66 1.85 4.76
N THR A 187 -15.94 1.96 5.88
CA THR A 187 -14.54 1.50 5.98
C THR A 187 -14.41 0.23 6.81
N ILE A 188 -13.50 -0.65 6.38
CA ILE A 188 -13.15 -1.91 7.02
C ILE A 188 -11.63 -1.91 7.28
N PRO A 189 -11.18 -1.82 8.54
CA PRO A 189 -9.78 -2.04 8.88
C PRO A 189 -9.33 -3.46 8.49
N ALA A 190 -8.12 -3.62 7.95
CA ALA A 190 -7.57 -4.92 7.59
C ALA A 190 -7.13 -5.71 8.85
N ARG A 191 -8.11 -6.22 9.62
CA ARG A 191 -7.91 -6.92 10.90
C ARG A 191 -8.60 -8.28 10.88
N LEU A 192 -8.04 -9.22 11.64
CA LEU A 192 -8.59 -10.59 11.78
C LEU A 192 -10.06 -10.60 12.22
N ASP A 193 -10.46 -9.67 13.10
CA ASP A 193 -11.83 -9.52 13.60
C ASP A 193 -12.88 -9.23 12.51
N HIS A 194 -12.42 -8.82 11.32
CA HIS A 194 -13.27 -8.51 10.17
C HIS A 194 -13.25 -9.57 9.09
N VAL A 195 -12.45 -10.64 9.22
CA VAL A 195 -12.43 -11.75 8.26
C VAL A 195 -13.72 -12.56 8.40
N VAL A 196 -14.45 -12.72 7.29
CA VAL A 196 -15.74 -13.43 7.26
C VAL A 196 -15.76 -14.67 6.36
N SER A 197 -14.82 -14.76 5.41
CA SER A 197 -14.64 -15.94 4.58
C SER A 197 -13.16 -16.11 4.27
N THR A 198 -12.73 -17.36 4.27
CA THR A 198 -11.47 -17.83 3.70
C THR A 198 -11.72 -18.92 2.66
N ASP A 199 -12.99 -19.14 2.28
CA ASP A 199 -13.38 -20.09 1.25
C ASP A 199 -13.02 -19.48 -0.12
N TYR A 200 -12.03 -20.08 -0.78
CA TYR A 200 -11.45 -19.67 -2.08
C TYR A 200 -10.70 -18.33 -2.10
N SER A 201 -11.05 -17.37 -1.24
CA SER A 201 -10.34 -16.11 -1.08
C SER A 201 -10.53 -15.51 0.32
N THR A 202 -9.70 -14.53 0.68
CA THR A 202 -9.84 -13.80 1.95
C THR A 202 -10.80 -12.63 1.78
N CYS A 203 -11.89 -12.64 2.54
CA CYS A 203 -12.91 -11.60 2.50
C CYS A 203 -13.05 -10.90 3.86
N LEU A 204 -13.14 -9.57 3.84
CA LEU A 204 -13.43 -8.75 5.01
C LEU A 204 -14.87 -8.22 4.96
N LYS A 205 -15.48 -8.05 6.13
CA LYS A 205 -16.80 -7.42 6.29
C LYS A 205 -16.90 -6.64 7.58
N LYS A 206 -17.54 -5.46 7.50
CA LYS A 206 -17.93 -4.67 8.67
C LYS A 206 -19.21 -3.89 8.35
N GLY A 207 -20.27 -4.16 9.10
CA GLY A 207 -21.58 -3.58 8.81
C GLY A 207 -22.09 -4.05 7.45
N LEU A 208 -22.30 -3.09 6.54
CA LEU A 208 -22.75 -3.36 5.17
C LEU A 208 -21.59 -3.48 4.18
N ALA A 209 -20.42 -2.93 4.50
CA ALA A 209 -19.25 -3.02 3.63
C ALA A 209 -18.68 -4.44 3.60
N THR A 210 -18.33 -4.89 2.40
CA THR A 210 -17.66 -6.16 2.13
C THR A 210 -16.57 -5.95 1.08
N VAL A 211 -15.44 -6.63 1.21
CA VAL A 211 -14.39 -6.69 0.19
C VAL A 211 -13.81 -8.10 0.16
N GLY A 212 -13.61 -8.65 -1.04
CA GLY A 212 -13.05 -9.98 -1.27
C GLY A 212 -11.75 -9.98 -2.06
N THR A 213 -11.06 -11.12 -2.00
CA THR A 213 -9.85 -11.42 -2.78
C THR A 213 -8.69 -10.45 -2.47
N ILE A 214 -8.50 -10.12 -1.18
CA ILE A 214 -7.50 -9.13 -0.75
C ILE A 214 -6.09 -9.71 -0.55
N GLU A 215 -5.94 -11.03 -0.56
CA GLU A 215 -4.71 -11.74 -0.19
C GLU A 215 -3.48 -11.33 -1.01
N HIS A 216 -3.61 -11.14 -2.34
CA HIS A 216 -2.49 -10.75 -3.18
C HIS A 216 -1.99 -9.34 -2.87
N ILE A 217 -2.90 -8.36 -2.81
CA ILE A 217 -2.51 -6.99 -2.47
C ILE A 217 -1.95 -6.92 -1.04
N MET A 218 -2.54 -7.65 -0.08
CA MET A 218 -2.02 -7.71 1.29
C MET A 218 -0.61 -8.32 1.35
N ALA A 219 -0.32 -9.35 0.55
CA ALA A 219 1.03 -9.91 0.45
C ALA A 219 2.03 -8.86 -0.06
N VAL A 220 1.68 -8.11 -1.10
CA VAL A 220 2.53 -7.02 -1.61
C VAL A 220 2.75 -5.94 -0.55
N LEU A 221 1.70 -5.45 0.08
CA LEU A 221 1.79 -4.41 1.11
C LEU A 221 2.68 -4.85 2.28
N HIS A 222 2.57 -6.11 2.70
CA HIS A 222 3.41 -6.67 3.76
C HIS A 222 4.89 -6.72 3.35
N MET A 223 5.19 -7.23 2.15
CA MET A 223 6.56 -7.42 1.68
C MET A 223 7.28 -6.09 1.38
N TYR A 224 6.54 -5.04 1.01
CA TYR A 224 7.06 -3.68 0.83
C TYR A 224 6.93 -2.79 2.08
N ARG A 225 6.49 -3.37 3.20
CA ARG A 225 6.30 -2.71 4.51
C ARG A 225 5.40 -1.47 4.46
N ILE A 226 4.36 -1.48 3.64
CA ILE A 226 3.37 -0.39 3.66
C ILE A 226 2.50 -0.56 4.90
N ASN A 227 2.48 0.46 5.76
CA ASN A 227 1.78 0.42 7.04
C ASN A 227 0.48 1.21 7.01
N ASN A 228 0.47 2.36 6.33
CA ASN A 228 -0.65 3.30 6.37
C ASN A 228 -1.18 3.53 4.96
N LEU A 229 -2.38 3.03 4.68
CA LEU A 229 -2.96 3.12 3.34
C LEU A 229 -4.48 2.99 3.40
N LEU A 230 -5.16 3.84 2.63
CA LEU A 230 -6.58 3.71 2.34
C LEU A 230 -6.74 3.04 0.97
N ILE A 231 -7.43 1.92 0.93
CA ILE A 231 -7.68 1.12 -0.26
C ILE A 231 -9.15 1.28 -0.62
N LYS A 232 -9.48 2.13 -1.60
CA LYS A 232 -10.86 2.27 -2.10
C LYS A 232 -11.09 1.22 -3.17
N ILE A 233 -12.14 0.42 -3.00
CA ILE A 233 -12.40 -0.76 -3.82
C ILE A 233 -13.90 -1.07 -3.82
N GLY A 234 -14.37 -1.75 -4.86
CA GLY A 234 -15.70 -2.37 -4.86
C GLY A 234 -15.72 -3.65 -4.05
N ASP A 235 -16.61 -4.56 -4.43
CA ASP A 235 -16.79 -5.83 -3.72
C ASP A 235 -15.57 -6.77 -3.81
N GLU A 236 -14.73 -6.62 -4.83
CA GLU A 236 -13.64 -7.55 -5.14
C GLU A 236 -12.41 -6.83 -5.71
N ALA A 237 -11.21 -7.30 -5.35
CA ALA A 237 -9.96 -6.81 -5.93
C ALA A 237 -9.79 -7.27 -7.39
N PRO A 238 -9.17 -6.46 -8.27
CA PRO A 238 -8.84 -6.89 -9.63
C PRO A 238 -7.89 -8.09 -9.62
N VAL A 239 -8.21 -9.15 -10.37
CA VAL A 239 -7.36 -10.35 -10.45
C VAL A 239 -6.13 -10.16 -11.35
N MET A 240 -6.24 -9.27 -12.33
CA MET A 240 -5.19 -9.03 -13.33
C MET A 240 -4.75 -10.32 -14.04
N ASP A 241 -3.46 -10.68 -14.00
CA ASP A 241 -2.94 -11.94 -14.55
C ASP A 241 -3.07 -13.14 -13.59
N GLY A 242 -3.64 -12.93 -12.40
CA GLY A 242 -3.75 -13.92 -11.34
C GLY A 242 -2.56 -13.96 -10.38
N SER A 243 -1.54 -13.11 -10.56
CA SER A 243 -0.38 -12.99 -9.69
C SER A 243 -0.37 -11.66 -8.91
N ALA A 244 0.73 -11.37 -8.22
CA ALA A 244 0.91 -10.13 -7.47
C ALA A 244 1.76 -9.08 -8.22
N LYS A 245 2.25 -9.37 -9.43
CA LYS A 245 3.13 -8.48 -10.20
C LYS A 245 2.57 -7.08 -10.40
N ASP A 246 1.32 -6.98 -10.85
CA ASP A 246 0.69 -5.70 -11.16
C ASP A 246 0.52 -4.86 -9.90
N PHE A 247 0.28 -5.49 -8.74
CA PHE A 247 0.27 -4.80 -7.45
C PHE A 247 1.65 -4.30 -7.05
N CYS A 248 2.72 -5.06 -7.28
CA CYS A 248 4.09 -4.59 -7.06
C CYS A 248 4.40 -3.35 -7.90
N THR A 249 4.13 -3.41 -9.22
CA THR A 249 4.32 -2.27 -10.12
C THR A 249 3.49 -1.07 -9.68
N LEU A 250 2.23 -1.28 -9.29
CA LEU A 250 1.34 -0.23 -8.81
C LEU A 250 1.90 0.51 -7.60
N ILE A 251 2.41 -0.19 -6.59
CA ILE A 251 2.95 0.46 -5.39
C ILE A 251 4.33 1.09 -5.62
N GLU A 252 5.16 0.50 -6.49
CA GLU A 252 6.43 1.09 -6.94
C GLU A 252 6.18 2.42 -7.66
N ASP A 253 5.17 2.46 -8.52
CA ASP A 253 4.71 3.68 -9.18
C ASP A 253 4.20 4.72 -8.20
N GLY A 254 3.65 4.32 -7.04
CA GLY A 254 3.19 5.24 -6.00
C GLY A 254 4.31 5.95 -5.25
N GLU A 255 5.55 5.45 -5.38
CA GLU A 255 6.74 5.81 -4.60
C GLU A 255 6.54 5.69 -3.08
N PHE A 256 7.61 5.45 -2.34
CA PHE A 256 7.52 5.25 -0.88
C PHE A 256 7.88 6.51 -0.09
N GLU A 257 7.17 6.71 1.02
CA GLU A 257 7.45 7.75 2.01
C GLU A 257 7.55 7.13 3.41
N GLU A 258 8.69 7.33 4.06
CA GLU A 258 8.88 6.96 5.47
C GLU A 258 8.29 8.08 6.35
N GLN A 259 7.39 7.71 7.26
CA GLN A 259 6.62 8.62 8.09
C GLN A 259 7.16 8.71 9.52
N ASP A 260 6.74 9.75 10.25
CA ASP A 260 7.10 9.97 11.64
C ASP A 260 6.32 9.08 12.60
N GLY A 261 6.77 7.84 12.72
CA GLY A 261 6.24 6.85 13.64
C GLY A 261 6.99 5.54 13.47
N PHE A 262 7.11 4.77 14.54
CA PHE A 262 7.70 3.43 14.45
C PHE A 262 6.63 2.39 14.16
N TYR A 263 7.04 1.35 13.45
CA TYR A 263 6.31 0.12 13.28
C TYR A 263 6.99 -0.96 14.13
N GLU A 264 6.18 -1.69 14.90
CA GLU A 264 6.64 -2.82 15.70
C GLU A 264 6.41 -4.12 14.91
N GLU A 265 7.45 -4.94 14.79
CA GLU A 265 7.33 -6.27 14.21
C GLU A 265 6.72 -7.25 15.22
N LEU A 266 5.89 -8.19 14.74
CA LEU A 266 5.41 -9.30 15.56
C LEU A 266 6.53 -10.34 15.71
N VAL A 267 7.10 -10.45 16.92
CA VAL A 267 8.15 -11.43 17.23
C VAL A 267 7.53 -12.73 17.73
N ILE A 268 7.93 -13.84 17.13
CA ILE A 268 7.47 -15.18 17.50
C ILE A 268 8.48 -15.79 18.49
N GLU A 269 8.07 -15.91 19.76
CA GLU A 269 8.96 -16.38 20.84
C GLU A 269 8.99 -17.90 21.00
N LYS A 270 7.96 -18.60 20.52
CA LYS A 270 7.86 -20.06 20.57
C LYS A 270 7.06 -20.59 19.39
N THR A 271 7.17 -21.89 19.13
CA THR A 271 6.44 -22.56 18.07
C THR A 271 4.94 -22.67 18.42
N TYR A 272 4.10 -22.34 17.45
CA TYR A 272 2.66 -22.58 17.45
C TYR A 272 2.29 -23.41 16.22
N SER A 273 1.44 -24.40 16.40
CA SER A 273 0.97 -25.26 15.29
C SER A 273 -0.54 -25.47 15.41
N PHE A 274 -1.21 -25.50 14.25
CA PHE A 274 -2.63 -25.76 14.11
C PHE A 274 -2.87 -26.63 12.88
N GLY A 275 -3.73 -27.63 12.95
CA GLY A 275 -4.00 -28.51 11.82
C GLY A 275 -4.61 -29.85 12.21
N ALA A 276 -4.74 -30.72 11.21
CA ALA A 276 -5.23 -32.07 11.42
C ALA A 276 -4.35 -32.85 12.40
N THR A 277 -4.98 -33.70 13.21
CA THR A 277 -4.30 -34.64 14.12
C THR A 277 -3.73 -35.85 13.39
N ASP A 278 -4.23 -36.13 12.19
CA ASP A 278 -3.81 -37.28 11.38
C ASP A 278 -2.56 -36.94 10.54
N PRO A 279 -1.62 -37.89 10.36
CA PRO A 279 -0.43 -37.68 9.53
C PRO A 279 -0.80 -37.31 8.09
N GLY A 280 -0.22 -36.22 7.58
CA GLY A 280 -0.43 -35.76 6.20
C GLY A 280 -1.68 -34.88 5.98
N GLY A 281 -2.45 -34.59 7.03
CA GLY A 281 -3.53 -33.62 6.91
C GLY A 281 -3.04 -32.17 6.84
N PRO A 282 -3.89 -31.23 6.38
CA PRO A 282 -3.52 -29.82 6.27
C PRO A 282 -3.18 -29.26 7.65
N SER A 283 -2.04 -28.58 7.73
CA SER A 283 -1.54 -27.95 8.94
C SER A 283 -0.77 -26.68 8.62
N ILE A 284 -0.68 -25.79 9.60
CA ILE A 284 0.10 -24.57 9.58
C ILE A 284 0.87 -24.46 10.89
N SER A 285 2.13 -24.06 10.81
CA SER A 285 2.96 -23.78 11.98
C SER A 285 3.75 -22.50 11.79
N ILE A 286 4.00 -21.81 12.90
CA ILE A 286 4.86 -20.64 12.96
C ILE A 286 5.84 -20.81 14.11
N GLU A 287 7.11 -20.55 13.87
CA GLU A 287 8.19 -20.79 14.84
C GLU A 287 9.16 -19.60 14.92
N PRO A 288 9.94 -19.49 16.01
CA PRO A 288 10.91 -18.41 16.16
C PRO A 288 11.95 -18.45 15.04
N SER A 289 12.17 -17.29 14.42
CA SER A 289 13.17 -17.11 13.36
C SER A 289 13.69 -15.69 13.38
N ASP A 290 14.96 -15.50 13.02
CA ASP A 290 15.55 -14.18 12.81
C ASP A 290 15.13 -13.59 11.45
N ARG A 291 14.50 -14.38 10.56
CA ARG A 291 14.06 -13.94 9.22
C ARG A 291 12.65 -14.40 8.92
N LEU A 292 11.95 -13.62 8.07
CA LEU A 292 10.70 -14.09 7.48
C LEU A 292 11.02 -15.18 6.46
N ARG A 293 10.63 -16.41 6.81
CA ARG A 293 10.73 -17.59 5.94
C ARG A 293 9.36 -18.25 5.87
N VAL A 294 8.95 -18.61 4.66
CA VAL A 294 7.69 -19.29 4.39
C VAL A 294 7.98 -20.58 3.65
N SER A 295 7.75 -21.71 4.31
CA SER A 295 7.82 -23.04 3.71
C SER A 295 6.40 -23.52 3.43
N TYR A 296 6.15 -23.95 2.19
CA TYR A 296 4.86 -24.46 1.77
C TYR A 296 5.04 -25.84 1.14
N HIS A 297 4.31 -26.80 1.67
CA HIS A 297 4.19 -28.15 1.13
C HIS A 297 2.78 -28.31 0.57
N MET A 298 2.69 -28.83 -0.65
CA MET A 298 1.43 -28.96 -1.37
C MET A 298 1.34 -30.35 -2.00
N GLU A 299 0.18 -30.99 -1.86
CA GLU A 299 -0.12 -32.29 -2.44
C GLU A 299 -1.45 -32.21 -3.20
N TYR A 300 -1.38 -32.27 -4.53
CA TYR A 300 -2.53 -32.35 -5.42
C TYR A 300 -2.41 -33.56 -6.37
N PRO A 301 -3.53 -34.06 -6.92
CA PRO A 301 -3.48 -35.02 -8.02
C PRO A 301 -2.66 -34.51 -9.21
N GLU A 302 -2.19 -35.44 -10.04
CA GLU A 302 -1.59 -35.14 -11.34
C GLU A 302 -2.49 -34.18 -12.15
N PRO A 303 -1.92 -33.17 -12.85
CA PRO A 303 -0.49 -33.00 -13.16
C PRO A 303 0.31 -32.16 -12.15
N ILE A 304 -0.30 -31.67 -11.08
CA ILE A 304 0.38 -30.77 -10.12
C ILE A 304 1.34 -31.56 -9.23
N GLY A 305 0.86 -32.71 -8.73
CA GLY A 305 1.64 -33.62 -7.89
C GLY A 305 1.98 -33.04 -6.52
N VAL A 306 3.07 -33.56 -5.95
CA VAL A 306 3.62 -33.11 -4.66
C VAL A 306 4.71 -32.09 -4.91
N GLN A 307 4.61 -30.93 -4.28
CA GLN A 307 5.58 -29.85 -4.38
C GLN A 307 5.95 -29.32 -2.99
N GLU A 308 7.20 -28.92 -2.85
CA GLU A 308 7.69 -28.25 -1.64
C GLU A 308 8.55 -27.06 -2.07
N PHE A 309 8.28 -25.91 -1.47
CA PHE A 309 9.04 -24.69 -1.73
C PHE A 309 9.26 -23.92 -0.43
N THR A 310 10.46 -23.40 -0.27
CA THR A 310 10.82 -22.54 0.87
C THR A 310 11.33 -21.21 0.34
N TYR A 311 10.64 -20.15 0.72
CA TYR A 311 11.02 -18.77 0.43
C TYR A 311 11.61 -18.12 1.67
N GLU A 312 12.76 -17.44 1.51
CA GLU A 312 13.32 -16.56 2.52
C GLU A 312 13.30 -15.12 2.02
N PHE A 313 12.65 -14.22 2.76
CA PHE A 313 12.59 -12.82 2.40
C PHE A 313 13.95 -12.15 2.65
N THR A 314 14.57 -11.67 1.57
CA THR A 314 15.85 -10.93 1.63
C THR A 314 15.71 -9.47 1.16
N GLY A 315 14.48 -9.04 0.88
CA GLY A 315 14.14 -7.70 0.41
C GLY A 315 13.08 -7.74 -0.70
N GLU A 316 12.54 -6.57 -1.01
CA GLU A 316 11.45 -6.36 -2.01
C GLU A 316 11.75 -7.03 -3.35
N GLU A 317 12.99 -6.91 -3.85
CA GLU A 317 13.40 -7.49 -5.14
C GLU A 317 13.39 -9.03 -5.15
N SER A 318 13.64 -9.69 -4.00
CA SER A 318 13.53 -11.15 -3.90
C SER A 318 12.09 -11.59 -4.04
N PHE A 319 11.16 -10.90 -3.38
CA PHE A 319 9.73 -11.16 -3.49
C PHE A 319 9.25 -10.91 -4.93
N ARG A 320 9.67 -9.79 -5.54
CA ARG A 320 9.32 -9.40 -6.91
C ARG A 320 9.73 -10.42 -7.96
N LYS A 321 10.88 -11.09 -7.76
CA LYS A 321 11.42 -12.08 -8.70
C LYS A 321 10.87 -13.49 -8.47
N GLU A 322 10.76 -13.90 -7.21
CA GLU A 322 10.56 -15.32 -6.87
C GLU A 322 9.09 -15.64 -6.56
N ILE A 323 8.35 -14.70 -5.98
CA ILE A 323 6.98 -14.95 -5.48
C ILE A 323 5.94 -14.19 -6.27
N ALA A 324 6.11 -12.87 -6.45
CA ALA A 324 5.12 -12.04 -7.13
C ALA A 324 4.68 -12.56 -8.51
N PRO A 325 5.52 -13.23 -9.31
CA PRO A 325 5.13 -13.82 -10.60
C PRO A 325 4.21 -15.04 -10.55
N ALA A 326 4.08 -15.71 -9.41
CA ALA A 326 3.29 -16.92 -9.28
C ALA A 326 1.80 -16.58 -9.39
N ARG A 327 1.11 -17.24 -10.32
CA ARG A 327 -0.32 -17.04 -10.56
C ARG A 327 -1.14 -18.03 -9.73
N THR A 328 -2.33 -17.63 -9.33
CA THR A 328 -3.36 -18.55 -8.84
C THR A 328 -3.72 -19.59 -9.89
N PHE A 329 -4.22 -20.74 -9.45
CA PHE A 329 -4.61 -21.85 -10.32
C PHE A 329 -5.91 -22.51 -9.83
N GLY A 330 -6.60 -23.19 -10.75
CA GLY A 330 -7.79 -23.98 -10.47
C GLY A 330 -7.90 -25.13 -11.48
N PHE A 331 -8.75 -26.12 -11.18
CA PHE A 331 -9.01 -27.25 -12.06
C PHE A 331 -10.19 -26.95 -12.99
N LEU A 332 -10.11 -27.43 -14.24
CA LEU A 332 -11.14 -27.30 -15.28
C LEU A 332 -12.24 -28.35 -15.15
#